data_AF-A0AAJ1L5C4-F1
#
_entry.id   AF-A0AAJ1L5C4-F1
#
_cell.length_a   1.000
_cell.length_b   1.000
_cell.length_c   1.000
_cell.angle_alpha   90.00
_cell.angle_beta   90.00
_cell.angle_gamma   90.00
#
_symmetry.space_group_name_H-M   'P 1'
#
loop_
_entity.id
_entity.type
_entity.pdbx_description
1 polymer ?
#
loop_
_entity_poly.entity_id
_entity_poly.type
_entity_poly.pdbx_seq_one_letter_code
_entity_poly.pdbx_strand_id
1 'polypeptide(L)' 'MISELNMNDFYKCNGLVNEKGQLEVKAVIAGVNPGRIFVDNIYSPNSGLIWLGNNDGFFL' A
#
# COMPACT_ATOMS: atom_id res chain seq x y z
N MET A 1 4.55 -13.84 7.10
CA MET A 1 3.22 -13.42 7.58
C MET A 1 2.96 -12.06 6.98
N ILE A 2 1.84 -11.85 6.30
CA ILE A 2 1.50 -10.52 5.77
C ILE A 2 0.78 -9.71 6.84
N SER A 3 1.15 -8.44 6.98
CA SER A 3 0.59 -7.53 8.01
C SER A 3 0.06 -6.27 7.36
N GLU A 4 -1.09 -5.79 7.81
CA GLU A 4 -1.59 -4.48 7.41
C GLU A 4 -0.73 -3.37 8.02
N LEU A 5 -0.33 -2.42 7.18
CA LEU A 5 0.48 -1.27 7.57
C LEU A 5 -0.43 -0.14 8.05
N ASN A 6 0.00 0.57 9.10
CA ASN A 6 -0.70 1.77 9.53
C ASN A 6 -0.61 2.85 8.44
N MET A 7 -1.67 3.62 8.23
CA MET A 7 -1.68 4.71 7.25
C MET A 7 -0.54 5.72 7.47
N ASN A 8 -0.18 6.00 8.72
CA ASN A 8 0.95 6.88 9.05
C ASN A 8 2.31 6.33 8.59
N ASP A 9 2.39 5.03 8.30
CA ASP A 9 3.59 4.32 7.91
C ASP A 9 3.68 4.03 6.41
N PHE A 10 2.70 4.41 5.61
CA PHE A 10 2.66 4.12 4.16
C PHE A 10 3.92 4.58 3.41
N TYR A 11 4.54 5.68 3.87
CA TYR A 11 5.79 6.20 3.30
C TYR A 11 6.94 5.17 3.27
N LYS A 12 6.91 4.14 4.12
CA LYS A 12 7.89 3.04 4.11
C LYS A 12 7.87 2.23 2.81
N CYS A 13 6.78 2.30 2.05
CA CYS A 13 6.64 1.60 0.76
C CYS A 13 7.10 2.42 -0.45
N ASN A 14 7.57 3.67 -0.28
CA ASN A 14 8.01 4.50 -1.40
C ASN A 14 9.11 3.83 -2.26
N GLY A 15 10.01 3.06 -1.63
CA GLY A 15 11.06 2.33 -2.33
C GLY A 15 10.59 1.09 -3.11
N LEU A 16 9.34 0.65 -2.91
CA LEU A 16 8.76 -0.50 -3.60
C LEU A 16 8.09 -0.12 -4.92
N VAL A 17 7.84 1.17 -5.16
CA VAL A 17 7.09 1.63 -6.33
C VAL A 17 8.02 1.94 -7.50
N ASN A 18 7.70 1.39 -8.67
CA ASN A 18 8.41 1.73 -9.90
C ASN A 18 8.03 3.15 -10.37
N GLU A 19 9.02 3.97 -10.73
CA GLU A 19 8.84 5.35 -11.17
C GLU A 19 7.89 5.48 -12.37
N LYS A 20 7.90 4.51 -13.29
CA LYS A 20 7.18 4.56 -14.58
C LYS A 20 5.76 3.96 -14.55
N GLY A 21 5.26 3.50 -13.40
CA GLY A 21 3.95 2.85 -13.30
C GLY A 21 3.15 3.23 -12.05
N GLN A 22 1.86 2.85 -12.07
CA GLN A 22 0.96 2.76 -10.91
C GLN A 22 0.73 4.10 -10.16
N LEU A 23 0.20 5.11 -10.87
CA LEU A 23 -0.16 6.40 -10.28
C LEU A 23 -1.09 6.25 -9.05
N GLU A 24 -2.07 5.34 -9.11
CA GLU A 24 -2.97 5.06 -7.98
C GLU A 24 -2.25 4.49 -6.76
N VAL A 25 -1.25 3.63 -6.96
CA VAL A 25 -0.41 3.10 -5.87
C VAL A 25 0.33 4.25 -5.17
N LYS A 26 0.92 5.17 -5.95
CA LYS A 26 1.56 6.37 -5.39
C LYS A 26 0.56 7.26 -4.66
N ALA A 27 -0.65 7.40 -5.19
CA ALA A 27 -1.70 8.20 -4.56
C ALA A 27 -2.17 7.59 -3.23
N VAL A 28 -2.26 6.25 -3.12
CA VAL A 28 -2.56 5.57 -1.85
C VAL A 28 -1.42 5.75 -0.85
N ILE A 29 -0.17 5.53 -1.28
CA ILE A 29 1.00 5.71 -0.40
C ILE A 29 1.11 7.15 0.11
N ALA A 30 0.80 8.13 -0.74
CA ALA A 30 0.77 9.55 -0.39
C ALA A 30 -0.45 9.94 0.46
N GLY A 31 -1.40 9.03 0.72
CA GLY A 31 -2.62 9.31 1.46
C GLY A 31 -3.64 10.19 0.71
N VAL A 32 -3.46 10.38 -0.60
CA VAL A 32 -4.38 11.15 -1.47
C VAL A 32 -5.60 10.30 -1.81
N ASN A 33 -5.40 9.00 -2.06
CA ASN A 33 -6.47 8.05 -2.36
C ASN A 33 -6.67 7.07 -1.20
N PRO A 34 -7.92 6.62 -0.95
CA PRO A 34 -8.18 5.58 0.03
C PRO A 34 -7.59 4.24 -0.43
N GLY A 35 -7.04 3.50 0.52
CA GLY A 35 -6.54 2.16 0.29
C GLY A 35 -5.88 1.59 1.53
N ARG A 36 -5.59 0.29 1.49
CA ARG A 36 -4.92 -0.45 2.54
C ARG A 36 -3.64 -1.04 1.97
N ILE A 37 -2.56 -1.01 2.75
CA ILE A 37 -1.28 -1.58 2.35
C ILE A 37 -0.97 -2.75 3.26
N PHE A 38 -0.64 -3.88 2.66
CA PHE A 38 -0.23 -5.09 3.36
C PHE A 38 1.21 -5.42 3.00
N VAL A 39 2.07 -5.69 3.98
CA VAL A 39 3.51 -5.88 3.78
C VAL A 39 4.00 -7.15 4.46
N ASP A 40 5.17 -7.64 4.02
CA ASP A 40 5.87 -8.76 4.64
C ASP A 40 6.55 -8.38 5.97
N ASN A 41 6.94 -7.11 6.16
CA ASN A 41 7.53 -6.59 7.38
C ASN A 41 7.14 -5.10 7.61
N ILE A 42 6.60 -4.77 8.78
CA ILE A 42 6.12 -3.40 9.11
C ILE A 42 7.23 -2.37 9.38
N TYR A 43 8.45 -2.83 9.67
CA TYR A 43 9.60 -1.97 9.95
C TYR A 43 10.44 -1.73 8.70
N SER A 44 10.59 -2.75 7.85
CA SER A 44 11.36 -2.68 6.61
C SER A 44 10.70 -3.51 5.51
N PRO A 45 9.64 -3.00 4.87
CA PRO A 45 8.93 -3.71 3.81
C PRO A 45 9.85 -4.05 2.63
N ASN A 46 9.87 -5.31 2.21
CA ASN A 46 10.56 -5.73 0.98
C ASN A 46 9.56 -6.11 -0.13
N SER A 47 8.30 -6.36 0.24
CA SER A 47 7.20 -6.55 -0.69
C SER A 47 5.89 -6.04 -0.10
N GLY A 48 4.92 -5.71 -0.96
CA GLY A 48 3.62 -5.25 -0.50
C GLY A 48 2.50 -5.46 -1.51
N LEU A 49 1.29 -5.53 -0.99
CA LEU A 49 0.03 -5.56 -1.72
C LEU A 49 -0.75 -4.31 -1.35
N ILE A 50 -1.26 -3.59 -2.35
CA ILE A 50 -2.17 -2.46 -2.14
C ILE A 50 -3.58 -2.89 -2.52
N TRP A 51 -4.47 -2.79 -1.56
CA TRP A 51 -5.91 -2.90 -1.76
C TRP A 51 -6.48 -1.51 -1.95
N LEU A 52 -6.89 -1.18 -3.17
CA LEU A 52 -7.50 0.11 -3.48
C LEU A 52 -8.89 0.21 -2.84
N GLY A 53 -9.24 1.36 -2.28
CA GLY A 53 -10.50 1.52 -1.52
C GLY A 53 -11.78 1.31 -2.37
N ASN A 54 -11.68 1.33 -3.70
CA ASN A 54 -12.79 0.97 -4.58
C ASN A 54 -13.11 -0.55 -4.56
N ASN A 55 -12.23 -1.39 -4.02
CA ASN A 55 -12.44 -2.83 -3.87
C ASN A 55 -13.03 -3.23 -2.52
N ASP A 56 -13.36 -2.28 -1.63
CA ASP A 56 -13.89 -2.57 -0.28
C ASP A 56 -15.26 -3.27 -0.27
N GLY A 57 -15.91 -3.44 -1.43
CA GLY A 57 -17.12 -4.24 -1.61
C GLY A 57 -16.90 -5.71 -1.97
N PHE A 58 -15.65 -6.16 -2.14
CA PHE A 58 -15.33 -7.56 -2.46
C PHE A 58 -15.17 -8.37 -1.17
N PHE A 59 -16.24 -9.07 -0.78
CA PHE A 59 -16.22 -10.04 0.31
C PHE A 59 -16.16 -11.45 -0.31
N LEU A 60 -15.12 -12.23 0.01
CA LEU A 60 -14.96 -13.64 -0.34
C LEU A 60 -15.30 -14.52 0.86
#